data_AF-J3NQP5-F1
#
_entry.id   AF-J3NQP5-F1
#
_cell.length_a   1.000
_cell.length_b   1.000
_cell.length_c   1.000
_cell.angle_alpha   90.00
_cell.angle_beta   90.00
_cell.angle_gamma   90.00
#
_symmetry.space_group_name_H-M   'P 1'
#
loop_
_entity.id
_entity.type
_entity.pdbx_description
1 polymer ?
#
loop_
_entity_poly.entity_id
_entity_poly.type
_entity_poly.pdbx_seq_one_letter_code
_entity_poly.pdbx_strand_id
1 'polypeptide(L)'
;MSGVHVIVARASEEQPGPGILGKVAEDVVSKIPGSDFVAVDYPAKLSNYKASQKAGVVAMSALINDYTAACPDGKLVLMGYSQGAHVVADIVCGASEDVFDRASAISDDKSSKIAAVVMMGDPSRNATAPFNRGNATKDGVFPRKDLAGCGPAASRMVSYCSAGDKFCDSGNDLNVHVGYVDTQGAAATKHHPRHLPPRRARHLHRQLHRQHQAPLLQLVHLRQVLLVLDHHRQAVHLRREALPEALLLRVVPHLLLQRLAHPLPLPEALLPLVPPRLLQQLARLLRRRSGELLLPALHRPRGQSGHPLLLEPPRHLRLLRRQPQVPRRHHLLMGRHLTLLPSTRLLQLRNGAPQAAAPGTGDALPSDEDP
;
A
#
# COMPACT_ATOMS: atom_id res chain seq x y z
N MET A 1 -7.68 -25.66 15.91
CA MET A 1 -7.87 -24.83 14.70
C MET A 1 -6.79 -23.76 14.69
N SER A 2 -6.09 -23.56 13.57
CA SER A 2 -5.30 -22.32 13.39
C SER A 2 -6.27 -21.20 13.02
N GLY A 3 -6.06 -20.02 13.56
CA GLY A 3 -6.86 -18.85 13.19
C GLY A 3 -6.44 -18.26 11.84
N VAL A 4 -7.12 -17.21 11.44
CA VAL A 4 -6.81 -16.40 10.26
C VAL A 4 -6.40 -14.98 10.66
N HIS A 5 -5.56 -14.35 9.85
CA HIS A 5 -5.29 -12.92 9.96
C HIS A 5 -6.15 -12.19 8.94
N VAL A 6 -7.09 -11.38 9.42
CA VAL A 6 -7.99 -10.61 8.55
C VAL A 6 -7.38 -9.24 8.29
N ILE A 7 -7.25 -8.83 7.02
CA ILE A 7 -6.83 -7.49 6.65
C ILE A 7 -8.03 -6.75 6.05
N VAL A 8 -8.43 -5.64 6.66
CA VAL A 8 -9.68 -4.92 6.36
C VAL A 8 -9.38 -3.55 5.77
N ALA A 9 -9.86 -3.28 4.56
CA ALA A 9 -9.80 -1.97 3.92
C ALA A 9 -11.17 -1.26 3.99
N ARG A 10 -11.20 -0.11 4.68
CA ARG A 10 -12.42 0.70 4.91
C ARG A 10 -12.90 1.44 3.65
N ALA A 11 -14.13 1.93 3.69
CA ALA A 11 -14.75 2.77 2.68
C ALA A 11 -14.20 4.20 2.69
N SER A 12 -14.55 4.98 1.66
CA SER A 12 -14.13 6.36 1.57
C SER A 12 -14.75 7.21 2.69
N GLU A 13 -13.98 8.18 3.19
CA GLU A 13 -14.31 9.13 4.25
C GLU A 13 -14.59 8.53 5.63
N GLU A 14 -14.44 7.21 5.79
CA GLU A 14 -14.44 6.59 7.11
C GLU A 14 -13.18 6.98 7.90
N GLN A 15 -13.32 7.10 9.22
CA GLN A 15 -12.20 7.33 10.12
C GLN A 15 -11.17 6.19 10.04
N PRO A 16 -9.88 6.44 10.33
CA PRO A 16 -8.86 5.39 10.38
C PRO A 16 -9.30 4.22 11.27
N GLY A 17 -9.15 2.99 10.77
CA GLY A 17 -9.70 1.78 11.37
C GLY A 17 -10.38 0.87 10.34
N PRO A 18 -11.11 -0.16 10.78
CA PRO A 18 -11.73 -1.14 9.89
C PRO A 18 -13.01 -0.61 9.20
N GLY A 19 -13.50 0.57 9.58
CA GLY A 19 -14.75 1.14 9.08
C GLY A 19 -15.97 0.28 9.44
N ILE A 20 -17.05 0.44 8.69
CA ILE A 20 -18.31 -0.31 8.84
C ILE A 20 -18.09 -1.83 8.72
N LEU A 21 -17.10 -2.24 7.93
CA LEU A 21 -16.76 -3.66 7.71
C LEU A 21 -16.10 -4.30 8.94
N GLY A 22 -15.70 -3.51 9.94
CA GLY A 22 -15.19 -3.99 11.22
C GLY A 22 -16.13 -4.97 11.93
N LYS A 23 -17.44 -4.74 11.86
CA LYS A 23 -18.45 -5.66 12.42
C LYS A 23 -18.35 -7.07 11.82
N VAL A 24 -18.15 -7.18 10.51
CA VAL A 24 -17.99 -8.47 9.82
C VAL A 24 -16.65 -9.12 10.20
N ALA A 25 -15.58 -8.33 10.32
CA ALA A 25 -14.28 -8.83 10.75
C ALA A 25 -14.30 -9.36 12.19
N GLU A 26 -14.94 -8.65 13.12
CA GLU A 26 -15.17 -9.06 14.51
C GLU A 26 -16.00 -10.35 14.58
N ASP A 27 -17.06 -10.45 13.79
CA ASP A 27 -17.89 -11.65 13.68
C ASP A 27 -17.10 -12.87 13.17
N VAL A 28 -16.17 -12.67 12.22
CA VAL A 28 -15.28 -13.75 11.74
C VAL A 28 -14.28 -14.16 12.82
N VAL A 29 -13.62 -13.19 13.45
CA VAL A 29 -12.60 -13.46 14.47
C VAL A 29 -13.20 -14.13 15.71
N SER A 30 -14.41 -13.76 16.11
CA SER A 30 -15.12 -14.39 17.23
C SER A 30 -15.48 -15.87 16.96
N LYS A 31 -15.72 -16.24 15.69
CA LYS A 31 -16.08 -17.60 15.28
C LYS A 31 -14.89 -18.52 15.01
N ILE A 32 -13.70 -17.96 14.79
CA ILE A 32 -12.50 -18.73 14.43
C ILE A 32 -11.43 -18.50 15.50
N PRO A 33 -11.30 -19.39 16.51
CA PRO A 33 -10.36 -19.21 17.60
C PRO A 33 -8.91 -19.04 17.13
N GLY A 34 -8.23 -18.03 17.68
CA GLY A 34 -6.84 -17.70 17.35
C GLY A 34 -6.67 -16.81 16.12
N SER A 35 -7.75 -16.23 15.63
CA SER A 35 -7.75 -15.19 14.59
C SER A 35 -7.61 -13.80 15.19
N ASP A 36 -7.26 -12.83 14.34
CA ASP A 36 -7.31 -11.40 14.63
C ASP A 36 -7.66 -10.64 13.35
N PHE A 37 -7.72 -9.31 13.45
CA PHE A 37 -7.78 -8.46 12.27
C PHE A 37 -6.92 -7.21 12.43
N VAL A 38 -6.49 -6.67 11.30
CA VAL A 38 -5.81 -5.37 11.20
C VAL A 38 -6.49 -4.53 10.12
N ALA A 39 -6.57 -3.23 10.34
CA ALA A 39 -7.07 -2.29 9.35
C ALA A 39 -5.95 -1.78 8.45
N VAL A 40 -6.24 -1.60 7.16
CA VAL A 40 -5.36 -0.91 6.23
C VAL A 40 -5.37 0.58 6.58
N ASP A 41 -4.22 1.12 6.98
CA ASP A 41 -4.03 2.55 7.17
C ASP A 41 -3.70 3.22 5.82
N TYR A 42 -4.67 3.95 5.29
CA TYR A 42 -4.58 4.63 3.99
C TYR A 42 -5.54 5.83 3.96
N PRO A 43 -5.44 6.75 2.98
CA PRO A 43 -6.21 7.99 3.00
C PRO A 43 -7.74 7.80 2.97
N ALA A 44 -8.24 6.79 2.26
CA ALA A 44 -9.66 6.54 2.01
C ALA A 44 -10.43 7.81 1.59
N LYS A 45 -9.93 8.57 0.61
CA LYS A 45 -10.53 9.82 0.14
C LYS A 45 -11.32 9.66 -1.15
N LEU A 46 -12.47 10.32 -1.22
CA LEU A 46 -13.20 10.54 -2.47
C LEU A 46 -12.51 11.60 -3.32
N SER A 47 -12.02 12.67 -2.67
CA SER A 47 -11.17 13.65 -3.34
C SER A 47 -9.85 12.99 -3.73
N ASN A 48 -9.47 13.06 -5.01
CA ASN A 48 -8.29 12.37 -5.54
C ASN A 48 -8.35 10.84 -5.32
N TYR A 49 -9.51 10.24 -5.60
CA TYR A 49 -9.80 8.81 -5.42
C TYR A 49 -8.68 7.89 -5.91
N LYS A 50 -8.14 8.11 -7.12
CA LYS A 50 -7.09 7.26 -7.71
C LYS A 50 -5.84 7.19 -6.83
N ALA A 51 -5.36 8.34 -6.35
CA ALA A 51 -4.19 8.38 -5.48
C ALA A 51 -4.47 7.72 -4.12
N SER A 52 -5.67 7.94 -3.58
CA SER A 52 -6.10 7.30 -2.34
C SER A 52 -6.16 5.79 -2.46
N GLN A 53 -6.86 5.27 -3.47
CA GLN A 53 -7.00 3.85 -3.73
C GLN A 53 -5.63 3.19 -3.98
N LYS A 54 -4.75 3.82 -4.78
CA LYS A 54 -3.38 3.34 -5.00
C LYS A 54 -2.58 3.25 -3.70
N ALA A 55 -2.69 4.24 -2.82
CA ALA A 55 -2.06 4.20 -1.50
C ALA A 55 -2.62 3.05 -0.64
N GLY A 56 -3.91 2.75 -0.75
CA GLY A 56 -4.53 1.58 -0.13
C GLY A 56 -3.95 0.25 -0.61
N VAL A 57 -3.74 0.10 -1.93
CA VAL A 57 -3.10 -1.10 -2.52
C VAL A 57 -1.67 -1.26 -2.01
N VAL A 58 -0.90 -0.17 -1.94
CA VAL A 58 0.47 -0.20 -1.40
C VAL A 58 0.47 -0.59 0.09
N ALA A 59 -0.39 0.02 0.90
CA ALA A 59 -0.47 -0.26 2.33
C ALA A 59 -0.92 -1.71 2.62
N MET A 60 -1.94 -2.20 1.90
CA MET A 60 -2.43 -3.57 2.05
C MET A 60 -1.39 -4.59 1.59
N SER A 61 -0.65 -4.30 0.50
CA SER A 61 0.47 -5.14 0.05
C SER A 61 1.55 -5.27 1.12
N ALA A 62 1.88 -4.18 1.82
CA ALA A 62 2.85 -4.20 2.92
C ALA A 62 2.38 -5.11 4.06
N LEU A 63 1.13 -4.98 4.51
CA LEU A 63 0.55 -5.85 5.55
C LEU A 63 0.59 -7.34 5.17
N ILE A 64 0.26 -7.65 3.91
CA ILE A 64 0.34 -9.03 3.40
C ILE A 64 1.79 -9.53 3.41
N ASN A 65 2.75 -8.72 2.97
CA ASN A 65 4.15 -9.11 2.94
C ASN A 65 4.70 -9.35 4.36
N ASP A 66 4.43 -8.43 5.28
CA ASP A 66 4.88 -8.51 6.67
C ASP A 66 4.29 -9.76 7.34
N TYR A 67 2.98 -9.98 7.19
CA TYR A 67 2.32 -11.15 7.77
C TYR A 67 2.83 -12.46 7.16
N THR A 68 2.98 -12.55 5.84
CA THR A 68 3.40 -13.79 5.18
C THR A 68 4.87 -14.14 5.39
N ALA A 69 5.72 -13.14 5.69
CA ALA A 69 7.10 -13.32 6.11
C ALA A 69 7.20 -13.81 7.56
N ALA A 70 6.40 -13.22 8.46
CA ALA A 70 6.37 -13.63 9.86
C ALA A 70 5.68 -14.98 10.06
N CYS A 71 4.59 -15.22 9.33
CA CYS A 71 3.76 -16.42 9.42
C CYS A 71 3.72 -17.15 8.06
N PRO A 72 4.79 -17.89 7.68
CA PRO A 72 4.83 -18.58 6.38
C PRO A 72 3.66 -19.54 6.14
N ASP A 73 3.20 -20.22 7.18
CA ASP A 73 2.05 -21.14 7.17
C ASP A 73 0.70 -20.46 7.46
N GLY A 74 0.73 -19.14 7.75
CA GLY A 74 -0.44 -18.37 8.13
C GLY A 74 -1.44 -18.23 6.98
N LYS A 75 -2.73 -18.15 7.34
CA LYS A 75 -3.81 -17.89 6.38
C LYS A 75 -4.34 -16.46 6.53
N LEU A 76 -4.66 -15.87 5.39
CA LEU A 76 -5.16 -14.52 5.25
C LEU A 76 -6.65 -14.53 4.87
N VAL A 77 -7.40 -13.57 5.39
CA VAL A 77 -8.69 -13.18 4.84
C VAL A 77 -8.60 -11.71 4.45
N LEU A 78 -8.95 -11.38 3.22
CA LEU A 78 -8.93 -9.99 2.75
C LEU A 78 -10.36 -9.47 2.70
N MET A 79 -10.61 -8.31 3.29
CA MET A 79 -11.93 -7.71 3.36
C MET A 79 -11.88 -6.26 2.88
N GLY A 80 -12.85 -5.85 2.06
CA GLY A 80 -12.92 -4.49 1.54
C GLY A 80 -14.35 -3.99 1.39
N TYR A 81 -14.57 -2.72 1.73
CA TYR A 81 -15.84 -2.02 1.53
C TYR A 81 -15.65 -0.83 0.59
N SER A 82 -16.49 -0.69 -0.45
CA SER A 82 -16.46 0.46 -1.37
C SER A 82 -15.04 0.68 -1.96
N GLN A 83 -14.38 1.82 -1.69
CA GLN A 83 -12.99 2.03 -2.10
C GLN A 83 -12.03 0.94 -1.57
N GLY A 84 -12.25 0.43 -0.36
CA GLY A 84 -11.49 -0.70 0.17
C GLY A 84 -11.76 -2.00 -0.58
N ALA A 85 -12.94 -2.20 -1.14
CA ALA A 85 -13.23 -3.34 -2.02
C ALA A 85 -12.44 -3.24 -3.33
N HIS A 86 -12.34 -2.04 -3.91
CA HIS A 86 -11.48 -1.77 -5.06
C HIS A 86 -10.00 -2.05 -4.72
N VAL A 87 -9.52 -1.62 -3.54
CA VAL A 87 -8.16 -1.94 -3.07
C VAL A 87 -7.94 -3.46 -3.03
N VAL A 88 -8.87 -4.22 -2.45
CA VAL A 88 -8.78 -5.69 -2.35
C VAL A 88 -8.80 -6.34 -3.73
N ALA A 89 -9.67 -5.88 -4.63
CA ALA A 89 -9.75 -6.39 -5.98
C ALA A 89 -8.44 -6.18 -6.75
N ASP A 90 -7.80 -5.01 -6.61
CA ASP A 90 -6.50 -4.73 -7.24
C ASP A 90 -5.36 -5.55 -6.65
N ILE A 91 -5.38 -5.83 -5.35
CA ILE A 91 -4.42 -6.75 -4.72
C ILE A 91 -4.54 -8.14 -5.36
N VAL A 92 -5.75 -8.68 -5.44
CA VAL A 92 -5.97 -10.07 -5.82
C VAL A 92 -5.90 -10.28 -7.33
N CYS A 93 -6.43 -9.33 -8.10
CA CYS A 93 -6.61 -9.47 -9.55
C CYS A 93 -5.66 -8.60 -10.38
N GLY A 94 -4.90 -7.70 -9.76
CA GLY A 94 -4.18 -6.63 -10.45
C GLY A 94 -5.12 -5.48 -10.82
N ALA A 95 -4.60 -4.41 -11.40
CA ALA A 95 -5.39 -3.27 -11.88
C ALA A 95 -5.45 -3.27 -13.42
N SER A 96 -6.65 -3.14 -13.97
CA SER A 96 -6.92 -3.24 -15.42
C SER A 96 -8.01 -2.29 -15.92
N GLU A 97 -8.53 -1.43 -15.05
CA GLU A 97 -9.55 -0.41 -15.30
C GLU A 97 -9.01 0.69 -16.24
N ASP A 98 -9.85 1.22 -17.12
CA ASP A 98 -9.45 2.17 -18.17
C ASP A 98 -8.76 3.43 -17.64
N VAL A 99 -9.11 3.85 -16.42
CA VAL A 99 -8.67 5.12 -15.83
C VAL A 99 -7.66 4.96 -14.71
N PHE A 100 -7.20 3.73 -14.40
CA PHE A 100 -6.22 3.46 -13.36
C PHE A 100 -4.90 2.97 -13.97
N ASP A 101 -3.80 3.21 -13.25
CA ASP A 101 -2.50 2.65 -13.64
C ASP A 101 -2.58 1.13 -13.56
N ARG A 102 -2.08 0.44 -14.60
CA ARG A 102 -2.01 -1.02 -14.56
C ARG A 102 -1.09 -1.50 -13.43
N ALA A 103 -1.51 -2.57 -12.78
CA ALA A 103 -0.75 -3.23 -11.73
C ALA A 103 -0.91 -4.75 -11.86
N SER A 104 0.13 -5.49 -11.53
CA SER A 104 0.07 -6.96 -11.50
C SER A 104 -0.70 -7.44 -10.28
N ALA A 105 -1.39 -8.57 -10.45
CA ALA A 105 -1.97 -9.32 -9.35
C ALA A 105 -0.90 -9.78 -8.35
N ILE A 106 -1.34 -10.09 -7.13
CA ILE A 106 -0.48 -10.71 -6.14
C ILE A 106 0.07 -12.05 -6.66
N SER A 107 1.34 -12.33 -6.35
CA SER A 107 2.00 -13.59 -6.73
C SER A 107 1.25 -14.83 -6.23
N ASP A 108 1.30 -15.93 -7.00
CA ASP A 108 0.65 -17.21 -6.67
C ASP A 108 1.00 -17.74 -5.28
N ASP A 109 2.26 -17.61 -4.84
CA ASP A 109 2.71 -18.06 -3.50
C ASP A 109 1.88 -17.40 -2.39
N LYS A 110 1.70 -16.07 -2.46
CA LYS A 110 0.88 -15.32 -1.50
C LYS A 110 -0.62 -15.54 -1.73
N SER A 111 -1.06 -15.66 -2.99
CA SER A 111 -2.45 -15.99 -3.34
C SER A 111 -2.91 -17.34 -2.72
N SER A 112 -2.00 -18.31 -2.60
CA SER A 112 -2.25 -19.60 -1.94
C SER A 112 -2.48 -19.49 -0.42
N LYS A 113 -2.05 -18.38 0.19
CA LYS A 113 -2.26 -18.06 1.61
C LYS A 113 -3.58 -17.35 1.87
N ILE A 114 -4.21 -16.78 0.83
CA ILE A 114 -5.54 -16.17 0.91
C ILE A 114 -6.58 -17.28 1.00
N ALA A 115 -7.23 -17.37 2.14
CA ALA A 115 -8.21 -18.40 2.44
C ALA A 115 -9.65 -17.96 2.09
N ALA A 116 -9.93 -16.65 2.16
CA ALA A 116 -11.17 -16.04 1.68
C ALA A 116 -10.95 -14.57 1.32
N VAL A 117 -11.79 -14.05 0.42
CA VAL A 117 -11.86 -12.62 0.08
C VAL A 117 -13.32 -12.18 0.12
N VAL A 118 -13.60 -11.09 0.83
CA VAL A 118 -14.94 -10.52 0.96
C VAL A 118 -14.90 -9.06 0.51
N MET A 119 -15.73 -8.73 -0.48
CA MET A 119 -15.87 -7.39 -1.01
C MET A 119 -17.33 -6.97 -0.95
N MET A 120 -17.60 -5.73 -0.55
CA MET A 120 -18.95 -5.16 -0.51
C MET A 120 -18.95 -3.82 -1.23
N GLY A 121 -19.83 -3.66 -2.22
CA GLY A 121 -19.98 -2.41 -2.95
C GLY A 121 -18.76 -2.03 -3.80
N ASP A 122 -18.08 -3.00 -4.42
CA ASP A 122 -16.86 -2.78 -5.21
C ASP A 122 -17.09 -1.88 -6.45
N PRO A 123 -16.54 -0.65 -6.50
CA PRO A 123 -16.63 0.20 -7.70
C PRO A 123 -15.93 -0.41 -8.93
N SER A 124 -15.00 -1.34 -8.73
CA SER A 124 -14.30 -2.05 -9.81
C SER A 124 -15.02 -3.28 -10.34
N ARG A 125 -16.21 -3.57 -9.82
CA ARG A 125 -16.98 -4.76 -10.16
C ARG A 125 -17.20 -4.88 -11.67
N ASN A 126 -16.85 -6.04 -12.20
CA ASN A 126 -17.28 -6.50 -13.51
C ASN A 126 -18.49 -7.43 -13.34
N ALA A 127 -19.58 -7.18 -14.06
CA ALA A 127 -20.85 -7.88 -13.92
C ALA A 127 -20.75 -9.38 -14.19
N THR A 128 -19.80 -9.79 -15.03
CA THR A 128 -19.60 -11.19 -15.46
C THR A 128 -18.75 -12.00 -14.48
N ALA A 129 -18.16 -11.37 -13.45
CA ALA A 129 -17.26 -12.08 -12.54
C ALA A 129 -17.96 -13.23 -11.77
N PRO A 130 -17.37 -14.42 -11.68
CA PRO A 130 -18.04 -15.62 -11.13
C PRO A 130 -18.23 -15.56 -9.61
N PHE A 131 -17.47 -14.70 -8.93
CA PHE A 131 -17.56 -14.47 -7.49
C PHE A 131 -18.60 -13.42 -7.08
N ASN A 132 -19.35 -12.86 -8.04
CA ASN A 132 -20.40 -11.90 -7.75
C ASN A 132 -21.55 -12.52 -6.93
N ARG A 133 -22.10 -11.73 -6.01
CA ARG A 133 -23.26 -12.08 -5.17
C ARG A 133 -24.20 -10.88 -5.08
N GLY A 134 -25.50 -11.15 -4.98
CA GLY A 134 -26.55 -10.14 -5.00
C GLY A 134 -27.30 -10.14 -6.34
N ASN A 135 -28.08 -9.08 -6.59
CA ASN A 135 -28.97 -8.96 -7.75
C ASN A 135 -28.55 -7.84 -8.73
N ALA A 136 -27.37 -7.24 -8.55
CA ALA A 136 -26.81 -6.25 -9.48
C ALA A 136 -26.55 -6.88 -10.86
N THR A 137 -26.97 -6.19 -11.91
CA THR A 137 -26.87 -6.66 -13.31
C THR A 137 -25.88 -5.85 -14.14
N LYS A 138 -25.47 -4.68 -13.67
CA LYS A 138 -24.55 -3.78 -14.36
C LYS A 138 -23.14 -3.85 -13.76
N ASP A 139 -22.22 -3.30 -14.53
CA ASP A 139 -20.85 -3.02 -14.13
C ASP A 139 -20.79 -1.89 -13.09
N GLY A 140 -19.73 -1.90 -12.29
CA GLY A 140 -19.38 -0.78 -11.44
C GLY A 140 -18.89 0.43 -12.24
N VAL A 141 -18.69 1.55 -11.55
CA VAL A 141 -18.27 2.81 -12.18
C VAL A 141 -16.82 2.78 -12.71
N PHE A 142 -16.02 1.80 -12.30
CA PHE A 142 -14.65 1.57 -12.77
C PHE A 142 -14.42 0.10 -13.14
N PRO A 143 -15.17 -0.49 -14.08
CA PRO A 143 -15.20 -1.94 -14.21
C PRO A 143 -13.86 -2.52 -14.63
N ARG A 144 -13.44 -3.54 -13.89
CA ARG A 144 -12.25 -4.35 -14.17
C ARG A 144 -12.38 -5.02 -15.52
N LYS A 145 -11.31 -4.97 -16.32
CA LYS A 145 -11.29 -5.53 -17.69
C LYS A 145 -10.73 -6.94 -17.74
N ASP A 146 -9.76 -7.24 -16.89
CA ASP A 146 -9.12 -8.55 -16.81
C ASP A 146 -9.51 -9.28 -15.51
N LEU A 147 -10.30 -10.34 -15.66
CA LEU A 147 -10.67 -11.25 -14.57
C LEU A 147 -9.70 -12.43 -14.42
N ALA A 148 -8.89 -12.71 -15.45
CA ALA A 148 -7.92 -13.81 -15.40
C ALA A 148 -6.83 -13.54 -14.36
N GLY A 149 -6.50 -12.26 -14.13
CA GLY A 149 -5.58 -11.82 -13.08
C GLY A 149 -5.97 -12.27 -11.67
N CYS A 150 -7.26 -12.52 -11.37
CA CYS A 150 -7.70 -13.05 -10.07
C CYS A 150 -7.20 -14.48 -9.81
N GLY A 151 -6.87 -15.22 -10.88
CA GLY A 151 -6.27 -16.55 -10.81
C GLY A 151 -7.03 -17.54 -9.92
N PRO A 152 -6.32 -18.40 -9.18
CA PRO A 152 -6.93 -19.39 -8.30
C PRO A 152 -7.74 -18.80 -7.13
N ALA A 153 -7.48 -17.55 -6.75
CA ALA A 153 -8.17 -16.89 -5.65
C ALA A 153 -9.64 -16.57 -6.00
N ALA A 154 -10.00 -16.48 -7.30
CA ALA A 154 -11.37 -16.24 -7.75
C ALA A 154 -12.40 -17.20 -7.11
N SER A 155 -12.03 -18.46 -6.91
CA SER A 155 -12.87 -19.48 -6.25
C SER A 155 -13.14 -19.22 -4.75
N ARG A 156 -12.34 -18.35 -4.13
CA ARG A 156 -12.39 -17.97 -2.70
C ARG A 156 -12.90 -16.54 -2.49
N MET A 157 -13.28 -15.86 -3.57
CA MET A 157 -13.80 -14.50 -3.54
C MET A 157 -15.32 -14.49 -3.45
N VAL A 158 -15.86 -13.48 -2.77
CA VAL A 158 -17.24 -13.01 -2.91
C VAL A 158 -17.26 -11.50 -3.04
N SER A 159 -18.00 -10.99 -4.03
CA SER A 159 -18.24 -9.56 -4.23
C SER A 159 -19.74 -9.28 -4.15
N TYR A 160 -20.20 -8.67 -3.07
CA TYR A 160 -21.60 -8.32 -2.85
C TYR A 160 -21.92 -6.99 -3.52
N CYS A 161 -22.93 -7.01 -4.39
CA CYS A 161 -23.47 -5.82 -5.03
C CYS A 161 -24.98 -6.00 -5.28
N SER A 162 -25.75 -5.00 -4.89
CA SER A 162 -27.21 -4.97 -5.07
C SER A 162 -27.59 -4.03 -6.21
N ALA A 163 -28.67 -4.38 -6.91
CA ALA A 163 -29.23 -3.58 -7.99
C ALA A 163 -29.52 -2.15 -7.52
N GLY A 164 -29.16 -1.17 -8.34
CA GLY A 164 -29.34 0.25 -8.02
C GLY A 164 -28.21 0.88 -7.21
N ASP A 165 -27.24 0.10 -6.71
CA ASP A 165 -26.06 0.63 -6.02
C ASP A 165 -25.33 1.65 -6.89
N LYS A 166 -25.12 2.84 -6.32
CA LYS A 166 -24.50 3.98 -7.01
C LYS A 166 -23.13 3.70 -7.64
N PHE A 167 -22.35 2.79 -7.07
CA PHE A 167 -20.94 2.57 -7.43
C PHE A 167 -20.67 1.20 -8.05
N CYS A 168 -21.15 0.10 -7.46
CA CYS A 168 -20.82 -1.25 -7.95
C CYS A 168 -21.78 -1.77 -9.03
N ASP A 169 -22.92 -1.10 -9.21
CA ASP A 169 -23.93 -1.38 -10.25
C ASP A 169 -24.15 -0.15 -11.16
N SER A 170 -23.35 0.91 -11.01
CA SER A 170 -23.52 2.18 -11.71
C SER A 170 -24.98 2.70 -11.65
N GLY A 171 -25.63 2.51 -10.51
CA GLY A 171 -26.97 3.02 -10.22
C GLY A 171 -26.93 4.43 -9.66
N ASN A 172 -27.94 4.78 -8.85
CA ASN A 172 -28.08 6.09 -8.25
C ASN A 172 -28.42 6.06 -6.75
N ASP A 173 -28.54 4.88 -6.14
CA ASP A 173 -28.95 4.72 -4.76
C ASP A 173 -27.74 4.56 -3.83
N LEU A 174 -27.51 5.56 -2.99
CA LEU A 174 -26.46 5.55 -1.98
C LEU A 174 -26.86 4.74 -0.74
N ASN A 175 -28.16 4.63 -0.43
CA ASN A 175 -28.64 3.86 0.73
C ASN A 175 -28.40 2.37 0.51
N VAL A 176 -28.62 1.88 -0.72
CA VAL A 176 -28.22 0.52 -1.11
C VAL A 176 -26.73 0.31 -0.86
N HIS A 177 -25.90 1.28 -1.24
CA HIS A 177 -24.45 1.17 -1.11
C HIS A 177 -23.95 1.09 0.33
N VAL A 178 -24.59 1.77 1.29
CA VAL A 178 -24.18 1.76 2.70
C VAL A 178 -24.81 0.62 3.52
N GLY A 179 -25.73 -0.15 2.93
CA GLY A 179 -26.52 -1.17 3.63
C GLY A 179 -25.95 -2.59 3.60
N TYR A 180 -24.79 -2.85 3.00
CA TYR A 180 -24.30 -4.23 2.81
C TYR A 180 -23.95 -4.96 4.09
N VAL A 181 -23.44 -4.28 5.11
CA VAL A 181 -23.10 -4.94 6.38
C VAL A 181 -24.37 -5.50 7.05
N ASP A 182 -25.48 -4.77 6.98
CA ASP A 182 -26.73 -5.24 7.58
C ASP A 182 -27.44 -6.29 6.72
N THR A 183 -27.43 -6.12 5.40
CA THR A 183 -28.15 -7.02 4.49
C THR A 183 -27.35 -8.30 4.12
N GLN A 184 -26.03 -8.21 4.06
CA GLN A 184 -25.14 -9.29 3.57
C GLN A 184 -24.07 -9.71 4.59
N GLY A 185 -23.89 -8.99 5.71
CA GLY A 185 -22.82 -9.26 6.68
C GLY A 185 -22.85 -10.68 7.28
N ALA A 186 -24.04 -11.21 7.55
CA ALA A 186 -24.19 -12.58 8.03
C ALA A 186 -23.76 -13.63 6.98
N ALA A 187 -24.08 -13.39 5.71
CA ALA A 187 -23.64 -14.25 4.60
C ALA A 187 -22.12 -14.16 4.40
N ALA A 188 -21.57 -12.94 4.45
CA ALA A 188 -20.14 -12.68 4.35
C ALA A 188 -19.34 -13.37 5.47
N THR A 189 -19.84 -13.33 6.71
CA THR A 189 -19.21 -14.03 7.85
C THR A 189 -19.18 -15.55 7.64
N LYS A 190 -20.20 -16.11 6.99
CA LYS A 190 -20.26 -17.54 6.65
C LYS A 190 -19.32 -17.91 5.49
N HIS A 191 -18.86 -16.93 4.71
CA HIS A 191 -17.84 -17.12 3.68
C HIS A 191 -16.44 -17.21 4.30
N HIS A 192 -16.23 -18.26 5.10
CA HIS A 192 -14.95 -18.61 5.68
C HIS A 192 -14.41 -19.91 5.07
N PRO A 193 -13.09 -20.15 5.17
CA PRO A 193 -12.47 -21.33 4.58
C PRO A 193 -12.99 -22.59 5.28
N ARG A 194 -13.57 -23.54 4.53
CA ARG A 194 -14.14 -24.78 5.10
C ARG A 194 -13.10 -25.71 5.74
N HIS A 195 -11.81 -25.50 5.49
CA HIS A 195 -10.72 -26.35 6.00
C HIS A 195 -9.48 -25.51 6.37
N LEU A 196 -9.33 -25.15 7.65
CA LEU A 196 -8.09 -24.60 8.20
C LEU A 196 -7.31 -25.70 8.92
N PRO A 197 -6.06 -26.01 8.52
CA PRO A 197 -5.26 -27.04 9.19
C PRO A 197 -4.94 -26.64 10.64
N PRO A 198 -4.97 -27.55 11.62
CA PRO A 198 -4.71 -27.21 13.02
C PRO A 198 -3.21 -26.99 13.29
N ARG A 199 -2.76 -25.76 13.63
CA ARG A 199 -1.43 -25.53 14.25
C ARG A 199 -1.37 -24.40 15.28
N ARG A 200 -0.44 -24.54 16.22
CA ARG A 200 -0.17 -23.72 17.41
C ARG A 200 0.64 -22.47 17.05
N ALA A 201 0.00 -21.30 16.94
CA ALA A 201 0.71 -20.02 16.76
C ALA A 201 0.08 -18.88 17.57
N ARG A 202 -0.12 -19.08 18.88
CA ARG A 202 -0.68 -18.03 19.76
C ARG A 202 0.31 -16.91 20.09
N HIS A 203 1.62 -17.12 19.90
CA HIS A 203 2.64 -16.19 20.39
C HIS A 203 3.08 -15.12 19.37
N LEU A 204 3.07 -15.44 18.07
CA LEU A 204 3.59 -14.55 17.03
C LEU A 204 2.57 -13.48 16.60
N HIS A 205 1.28 -13.83 16.60
CA HIS A 205 0.17 -12.94 16.27
C HIS A 205 0.14 -11.67 17.14
N ARG A 206 0.41 -11.81 18.44
CA ARG A 206 0.46 -10.69 19.39
C ARG A 206 1.61 -9.72 19.13
N GLN A 207 2.71 -10.14 18.49
CA GLN A 207 3.85 -9.26 18.20
C GLN A 207 3.58 -8.37 16.98
N LEU A 208 3.00 -8.93 15.90
CA LEU A 208 2.60 -8.13 14.74
C LEU A 208 1.50 -7.13 15.11
N HIS A 209 0.53 -7.55 15.92
CA HIS A 209 -0.52 -6.67 16.43
C HIS A 209 0.04 -5.48 17.22
N ARG A 210 1.10 -5.69 18.03
CA ARG A 210 1.79 -4.61 18.76
C ARG A 210 2.58 -3.67 17.83
N GLN A 211 3.12 -4.17 16.73
CA GLN A 211 3.82 -3.34 15.75
C GLN A 211 2.86 -2.48 14.92
N HIS A 212 1.69 -3.01 14.55
CA HIS A 212 0.70 -2.28 13.75
C HIS A 212 -0.28 -1.42 14.58
N GLN A 213 -0.47 -1.69 15.88
CA GLN A 213 -1.28 -0.86 16.79
C GLN A 213 -0.46 0.10 17.66
N ALA A 214 0.88 0.10 17.58
CA ALA A 214 1.65 1.14 18.22
C ALA A 214 1.22 2.48 17.59
N PRO A 215 0.70 3.44 18.38
CA PRO A 215 0.32 4.72 17.81
C PRO A 215 1.56 5.33 17.15
N LEU A 216 1.36 5.99 16.01
CA LEU A 216 2.32 6.78 15.24
C LEU A 216 3.04 7.91 16.04
N LEU A 217 3.08 7.84 17.37
CA LEU A 217 3.86 8.73 18.24
C LEU A 217 5.34 8.76 17.85
N GLN A 218 5.92 7.65 17.39
CA GLN A 218 7.32 7.62 16.98
C GLN A 218 7.58 8.30 15.62
N LEU A 219 6.64 8.22 14.67
CA LEU A 219 6.77 8.85 13.35
C LEU A 219 6.40 10.35 13.38
N VAL A 220 5.45 10.75 14.22
CA VAL A 220 5.14 12.17 14.47
C VAL A 220 6.31 12.86 15.19
N HIS A 221 6.95 12.20 16.16
CA HIS A 221 8.19 12.71 16.75
C HIS A 221 9.32 12.82 15.73
N LEU A 222 9.49 11.85 14.84
CA LEU A 222 10.54 11.93 13.81
C LEU A 222 10.28 13.10 12.84
N ARG A 223 9.02 13.36 12.47
CA ARG A 223 8.65 14.48 11.60
C ARG A 223 8.78 15.84 12.31
N GLN A 224 8.43 15.93 13.60
CA GLN A 224 8.67 17.12 14.42
C GLN A 224 10.17 17.38 14.62
N VAL A 225 10.95 16.32 14.86
CA VAL A 225 12.42 16.42 14.99
C VAL A 225 13.05 16.83 13.66
N LEU A 226 12.62 16.28 12.52
CA LEU A 226 13.13 16.68 11.20
C LEU A 226 12.75 18.12 10.85
N LEU A 227 11.54 18.58 11.20
CA LEU A 227 11.14 19.99 11.05
C LEU A 227 11.98 20.93 11.92
N VAL A 228 12.24 20.56 13.18
CA VAL A 228 13.11 21.31 14.09
C VAL A 228 14.56 21.35 13.56
N LEU A 229 15.04 20.25 12.98
CA LEU A 229 16.36 20.19 12.36
C LEU A 229 16.45 21.04 11.08
N ASP A 230 15.40 21.08 10.25
CA ASP A 230 15.37 21.95 9.07
C ASP A 230 15.26 23.44 9.44
N HIS A 231 14.48 23.77 10.49
CA HIS A 231 14.43 25.12 11.04
C HIS A 231 15.79 25.53 11.65
N HIS A 232 16.47 24.61 12.34
CA HIS A 232 17.84 24.85 12.82
C HIS A 232 18.84 24.98 11.66
N ARG A 233 18.69 24.23 10.56
CA ARG A 233 19.56 24.31 9.39
C ARG A 233 19.41 25.65 8.66
N GLN A 234 18.20 26.21 8.61
CA GLN A 234 17.94 27.56 8.12
C GLN A 234 18.51 28.64 9.05
N ALA A 235 18.50 28.43 10.38
CA ALA A 235 19.11 29.34 11.35
C ALA A 235 20.67 29.29 11.36
N VAL A 236 21.26 28.11 11.14
CA VAL A 236 22.73 27.88 11.14
C VAL A 236 23.41 28.42 9.88
N HIS A 237 22.68 28.64 8.78
CA HIS A 237 23.22 29.42 7.66
C HIS A 237 23.57 30.88 8.02
N LEU A 238 23.14 31.37 9.19
CA LEU A 238 23.47 32.71 9.68
C LEU A 238 24.49 32.75 10.83
N ARG A 239 24.85 31.62 11.48
CA ARG A 239 25.96 31.56 12.46
C ARG A 239 26.60 30.17 12.50
N ARG A 240 27.92 30.11 12.31
CA ARG A 240 28.74 28.89 12.49
C ARG A 240 28.87 28.58 13.98
N GLU A 241 27.95 27.79 14.55
CA GLU A 241 28.20 27.11 15.83
C GLU A 241 27.84 25.62 15.75
N ALA A 242 28.64 24.79 16.43
CA ALA A 242 28.52 23.34 16.45
C ALA A 242 27.31 22.88 17.29
N LEU A 243 26.72 21.74 16.90
CA LEU A 243 25.59 21.14 17.61
C LEU A 243 25.98 20.78 19.07
N PRO A 244 25.12 21.04 20.08
CA PRO A 244 25.40 20.67 21.46
C PRO A 244 25.57 19.15 21.64
N GLU A 245 26.57 18.74 22.43
CA GLU A 245 26.97 17.34 22.66
C GLU A 245 25.80 16.43 23.12
N ALA A 246 24.85 17.00 23.86
CA ALA A 246 23.63 16.32 24.31
C ALA A 246 22.68 15.91 23.17
N LEU A 247 22.66 16.67 22.06
CA LEU A 247 21.82 16.36 20.90
C LEU A 247 22.43 15.23 20.06
N LEU A 248 23.77 15.24 19.93
CA LEU A 248 24.52 14.17 19.26
C LEU A 248 24.33 12.82 19.96
N LEU A 249 24.35 12.79 21.30
CA LEU A 249 24.13 11.58 22.10
C LEU A 249 22.72 10.98 21.93
N ARG A 250 21.72 11.77 21.53
CA ARG A 250 20.34 11.32 21.30
C ARG A 250 20.07 10.85 19.87
N VAL A 251 20.68 11.50 18.88
CA VAL A 251 20.39 11.25 17.45
C VAL A 251 21.23 10.10 16.88
N VAL A 252 22.49 9.97 17.33
CA VAL A 252 23.43 8.97 16.82
C VAL A 252 22.98 7.52 17.06
N PRO A 253 22.39 7.13 18.21
CA PRO A 253 21.89 5.76 18.42
C PRO A 253 20.77 5.38 17.44
N HIS A 254 19.88 6.31 17.10
CA HIS A 254 18.78 6.07 16.16
C HIS A 254 19.26 5.90 14.72
N LEU A 255 20.23 6.71 14.28
CA LEU A 255 20.85 6.56 12.96
C LEU A 255 21.67 5.26 12.85
N LEU A 256 22.32 4.83 13.94
CA LEU A 256 23.04 3.55 13.99
C LEU A 256 22.12 2.32 13.92
N LEU A 257 20.94 2.38 14.53
CA LEU A 257 19.91 1.33 14.42
C LEU A 257 19.38 1.19 12.99
N GLN A 258 19.23 2.30 12.25
CA GLN A 258 18.88 2.26 10.81
C GLN A 258 20.01 1.66 9.96
N ARG A 259 21.28 1.90 10.32
CA ARG A 259 22.45 1.33 9.63
C ARG A 259 22.58 -0.18 9.76
N LEU A 260 22.06 -0.76 10.84
CA LEU A 260 21.99 -2.23 11.03
C LEU A 260 20.94 -2.89 10.13
N ALA A 261 19.95 -2.13 9.65
CA ALA A 261 18.90 -2.65 8.78
C ALA A 261 19.32 -2.65 7.30
N HIS A 262 20.02 -1.62 6.79
CA HIS A 262 20.44 -1.49 5.38
C HIS A 262 21.87 -0.92 5.25
N PRO A 263 22.81 -1.61 4.55
CA PRO A 263 24.18 -1.14 4.43
C PRO A 263 24.34 -0.19 3.24
N LEU A 264 24.33 1.12 3.50
CA LEU A 264 24.86 2.13 2.58
C LEU A 264 26.12 2.78 3.20
N PRO A 265 27.13 3.15 2.40
CA PRO A 265 28.36 3.74 2.93
C PRO A 265 28.09 5.14 3.49
N LEU A 266 28.70 5.44 4.65
CA LEU A 266 28.76 6.81 5.17
C LEU A 266 29.67 7.63 4.24
N PRO A 267 29.31 8.87 3.88
CA PRO A 267 30.24 9.76 3.22
C PRO A 267 31.46 10.00 4.14
N GLU A 268 32.67 9.86 3.59
CA GLU A 268 33.96 9.98 4.31
C GLU A 268 34.09 11.27 5.14
N ALA A 269 33.27 12.30 4.82
CA ALA A 269 33.21 13.58 5.51
C ALA A 269 32.74 13.54 6.98
N LEU A 270 32.11 12.44 7.45
CA LEU A 270 31.58 12.35 8.82
C LEU A 270 32.48 11.61 9.82
N LEU A 271 33.53 10.93 9.34
CA LEU A 271 34.46 10.20 10.20
C LEU A 271 35.20 11.05 11.25
N PRO A 272 35.66 12.30 10.96
CA PRO A 272 36.44 13.08 11.93
C PRO A 272 35.60 13.72 13.04
N LEU A 273 34.27 13.65 12.98
CA LEU A 273 33.36 14.23 13.99
C LEU A 273 32.95 13.22 15.08
N VAL A 274 33.35 11.96 14.95
CA VAL A 274 33.00 10.91 15.91
C VAL A 274 34.06 10.82 17.00
N PRO A 275 33.71 11.01 18.29
CA PRO A 275 34.67 10.94 19.38
C PRO A 275 35.40 9.59 19.43
N PRO A 276 36.72 9.55 19.70
CA PRO A 276 37.52 8.32 19.66
C PRO A 276 37.02 7.21 20.59
N ARG A 277 36.43 7.59 21.73
CA ARG A 277 35.82 6.66 22.70
C ARG A 277 34.63 5.91 22.12
N LEU A 278 33.83 6.58 21.29
CA LEU A 278 32.64 6.00 20.67
C LEU A 278 33.04 5.02 19.56
N LEU A 279 34.07 5.35 18.78
CA LEU A 279 34.71 4.45 17.81
C LEU A 279 35.27 3.18 18.47
N GLN A 280 35.91 3.31 19.63
CA GLN A 280 36.42 2.16 20.40
C GLN A 280 35.29 1.28 20.94
N GLN A 281 34.19 1.86 21.42
CA GLN A 281 33.02 1.09 21.87
C GLN A 281 32.34 0.36 20.70
N LEU A 282 32.23 1.00 19.54
CA LEU A 282 31.73 0.40 18.30
C LEU A 282 32.61 -0.77 17.83
N ALA A 283 33.93 -0.60 17.85
CA ALA A 283 34.86 -1.66 17.50
C ALA A 283 34.74 -2.86 18.47
N ARG A 284 34.55 -2.62 19.77
CA ARG A 284 34.33 -3.69 20.77
C ARG A 284 32.99 -4.41 20.56
N LEU A 285 31.93 -3.68 20.22
CA LEU A 285 30.62 -4.26 19.93
C LEU A 285 30.61 -5.08 18.65
N LEU A 286 31.30 -4.61 17.60
CA LEU A 286 31.49 -5.37 16.37
C LEU A 286 32.33 -6.62 16.63
N ARG A 287 33.46 -6.55 17.34
CA ARG A 287 34.26 -7.73 17.72
C ARG A 287 33.47 -8.76 18.52
N ARG A 288 32.61 -8.32 19.45
CA ARG A 288 31.73 -9.21 20.23
C ARG A 288 30.64 -9.88 19.40
N ARG A 289 30.17 -9.23 18.33
CA ARG A 289 29.13 -9.77 17.44
C ARG A 289 29.71 -10.61 16.29
N SER A 290 30.95 -10.33 15.90
CA SER A 290 31.67 -11.04 14.83
C SER A 290 32.42 -12.28 15.31
N GLY A 291 32.72 -12.42 16.60
CA GLY A 291 33.62 -13.45 17.12
C GLY A 291 35.02 -13.34 16.48
N GLU A 292 35.94 -12.58 17.06
CA GLU A 292 37.27 -12.40 16.47
C GLU A 292 37.99 -13.72 16.17
N LEU A 293 38.40 -13.90 14.91
CA LEU A 293 39.67 -14.55 14.59
C LEU A 293 40.74 -13.45 14.61
N LEU A 294 41.75 -13.60 15.48
CA LEU A 294 42.92 -12.73 15.55
C LEU A 294 43.65 -12.66 14.21
N LEU A 295 44.19 -11.49 13.88
CA LEU A 295 45.37 -11.34 13.01
C LEU A 295 46.48 -10.66 13.83
N PRO A 296 47.68 -11.25 13.95
CA PRO A 296 48.76 -10.63 14.70
C PRO A 296 49.48 -9.56 13.88
N ALA A 297 49.85 -8.53 14.62
CA ALA A 297 50.89 -7.53 14.45
C ALA A 297 51.72 -7.48 13.15
N LEU A 298 51.80 -6.26 12.62
CA LEU A 298 52.87 -5.77 11.75
C LEU A 298 54.25 -6.03 12.36
N HIS A 299 54.99 -6.95 11.73
CA HIS A 299 56.44 -6.95 11.73
C HIS A 299 56.93 -7.27 10.32
N ARG A 300 57.64 -6.33 9.70
CA ARG A 300 58.66 -6.61 8.68
C ARG A 300 60.00 -6.29 9.37
N PRO A 301 61.09 -7.04 9.15
CA PRO A 301 61.66 -7.10 7.79
C PRO A 301 62.48 -8.37 7.41
N ARG A 302 62.86 -8.39 6.11
CA ARG A 302 64.06 -9.00 5.48
C ARG A 302 64.17 -10.53 5.30
N GLY A 303 64.29 -10.92 4.02
CA GLY A 303 65.38 -11.82 3.56
C GLY A 303 64.96 -13.13 2.88
N GLN A 304 65.36 -13.25 1.59
CA GLN A 304 65.76 -14.49 0.87
C GLN A 304 64.68 -15.58 0.69
N SER A 305 64.59 -16.43 -0.33
CA SER A 305 65.19 -16.68 -1.65
C SER A 305 64.50 -17.98 -2.13
N GLY A 306 64.24 -18.19 -3.43
CA GLY A 306 63.99 -19.54 -3.96
C GLY A 306 62.78 -19.70 -4.90
N HIS A 307 63.10 -20.01 -6.16
CA HIS A 307 62.26 -20.34 -7.33
C HIS A 307 61.52 -21.71 -7.23
N PRO A 308 60.94 -22.27 -8.33
CA PRO A 308 59.76 -21.84 -9.11
C PRO A 308 58.77 -23.04 -9.33
N LEU A 309 57.61 -22.84 -9.99
CA LEU A 309 57.14 -23.67 -11.14
C LEU A 309 55.68 -23.40 -11.55
N LEU A 310 55.54 -23.11 -12.85
CA LEU A 310 54.48 -23.36 -13.84
C LEU A 310 53.01 -23.56 -13.42
N LEU A 311 52.11 -22.80 -14.08
CA LEU A 311 51.02 -23.36 -14.89
C LEU A 311 50.39 -22.29 -15.83
N GLU A 312 50.31 -22.64 -17.11
CA GLU A 312 49.77 -21.88 -18.26
C GLU A 312 48.24 -21.65 -18.20
N PRO A 313 47.69 -20.66 -18.93
CA PRO A 313 46.25 -20.38 -19.00
C PRO A 313 45.60 -20.82 -20.35
N PRO A 314 44.28 -21.09 -20.40
CA PRO A 314 43.56 -21.09 -21.66
C PRO A 314 42.85 -19.75 -21.94
N ARG A 315 42.94 -19.37 -23.23
CA ARG A 315 42.34 -18.21 -23.90
C ARG A 315 40.89 -18.47 -24.35
N HIS A 316 40.30 -17.39 -24.88
CA HIS A 316 39.12 -17.27 -25.77
C HIS A 316 37.82 -16.84 -25.05
N LEU A 317 37.01 -15.87 -25.51
CA LEU A 317 36.97 -15.04 -26.71
C LEU A 317 36.00 -13.87 -26.38
N ARG A 318 36.35 -12.59 -26.59
CA ARG A 318 35.36 -11.49 -26.55
C ARG A 318 35.52 -10.60 -27.78
N LEU A 319 34.54 -10.70 -28.66
CA LEU A 319 34.38 -9.93 -29.89
C LEU A 319 33.95 -8.49 -29.60
N LEU A 320 34.48 -7.61 -30.45
CA LEU A 320 34.36 -6.16 -30.53
C LEU A 320 32.97 -5.67 -30.93
N ARG A 321 32.61 -4.45 -30.49
CA ARG A 321 32.01 -3.37 -31.31
C ARG A 321 31.95 -2.08 -30.46
N ARG A 322 32.97 -1.21 -30.58
CA ARG A 322 33.00 0.06 -31.36
C ARG A 322 31.85 1.04 -31.06
N GLN A 323 32.22 2.12 -30.35
CA GLN A 323 31.53 3.42 -30.38
C GLN A 323 32.00 4.26 -31.59
N PRO A 324 31.25 5.32 -31.92
CA PRO A 324 31.84 6.54 -32.45
C PRO A 324 31.52 7.76 -31.56
N GLN A 325 32.52 8.62 -31.40
CA GLN A 325 32.38 9.99 -30.88
C GLN A 325 32.25 11.03 -32.02
N VAL A 326 31.83 12.24 -31.59
CA VAL A 326 32.24 13.61 -32.06
C VAL A 326 31.20 14.37 -32.94
N PRO A 327 31.07 15.74 -32.96
CA PRO A 327 31.38 16.85 -32.02
C PRO A 327 30.22 17.89 -31.78
N ARG A 328 30.50 18.91 -30.94
CA ARG A 328 29.80 20.21 -30.77
C ARG A 328 30.08 21.22 -31.91
N ARG A 329 29.13 22.15 -32.19
CA ARG A 329 29.38 23.59 -32.49
C ARG A 329 28.09 24.45 -32.43
N HIS A 330 28.31 25.78 -32.48
CA HIS A 330 27.62 26.91 -31.83
C HIS A 330 26.50 27.66 -32.60
N HIS A 331 25.74 28.48 -31.83
CA HIS A 331 25.14 29.81 -32.10
C HIS A 331 24.09 30.00 -33.23
N LEU A 332 22.91 30.58 -32.93
CA LEU A 332 22.61 32.02 -33.12
C LEU A 332 21.17 32.39 -32.65
N LEU A 333 21.02 33.66 -32.24
CA LEU A 333 19.82 34.39 -31.79
C LEU A 333 18.74 34.63 -32.87
N MET A 334 17.54 35.01 -32.38
CA MET A 334 16.53 35.99 -32.86
C MET A 334 15.12 35.37 -32.64
N GLY A 335 14.16 35.91 -31.89
CA GLY A 335 13.83 37.29 -31.60
C GLY A 335 12.69 37.75 -32.52
N ARG A 336 11.41 37.62 -32.10
CA ARG A 336 10.34 38.60 -32.37
C ARG A 336 8.97 38.26 -31.76
N HIS A 337 8.39 39.32 -31.19
CA HIS A 337 7.02 39.52 -30.74
C HIS A 337 5.95 39.30 -31.83
N LEU A 338 4.71 38.95 -31.45
CA LEU A 338 3.53 39.78 -31.75
C LEU A 338 2.27 39.39 -30.90
N THR A 339 1.85 40.36 -30.09
CA THR A 339 0.48 40.85 -29.79
C THR A 339 -0.72 39.95 -29.47
N LEU A 340 -1.29 40.29 -28.31
CA LEU A 340 -2.68 40.19 -27.84
C LEU A 340 -3.72 40.78 -28.80
N LEU A 341 -4.94 40.23 -28.80
CA LEU A 341 -6.22 40.97 -28.82
C LEU A 341 -7.34 40.13 -28.16
N PRO A 342 -8.22 40.72 -27.33
CA PRO A 342 -9.39 40.08 -26.74
C PRO A 342 -10.66 40.36 -27.55
N SER A 343 -11.72 39.56 -27.38
CA SER A 343 -13.06 39.94 -27.80
C SER A 343 -14.13 39.41 -26.85
N THR A 344 -14.75 40.37 -26.19
CA THR A 344 -16.01 40.37 -25.46
C THR A 344 -17.19 39.80 -26.26
N ARG A 345 -18.09 39.07 -25.59
CA ARG A 345 -19.54 39.31 -25.70
C ARG A 345 -20.30 38.80 -24.48
N LEU A 346 -20.89 39.76 -23.76
CA LEU A 346 -22.02 39.59 -22.85
C LEU A 346 -23.23 39.06 -23.63
N LEU A 347 -24.02 38.18 -23.00
CA LEU A 347 -25.47 38.24 -23.06
C LEU A 347 -26.06 37.64 -21.78
N GLN A 348 -26.56 38.53 -20.93
CA GLN A 348 -27.52 38.25 -19.85
C GLN A 348 -28.94 38.26 -20.44
N LEU A 349 -29.74 37.24 -20.15
CA LEU A 349 -31.21 37.27 -20.07
C LEU A 349 -31.58 36.22 -19.01
N ARG A 350 -31.79 36.60 -17.74
CA ARG A 350 -33.00 37.14 -17.09
C ARG A 350 -34.07 36.07 -16.81
N ASN A 351 -34.26 35.86 -15.51
CA ASN A 351 -35.27 35.14 -14.74
C ASN A 351 -36.66 34.95 -15.36
N GLY A 352 -37.30 33.80 -15.05
CA GLY A 352 -38.75 33.64 -15.18
C GLY A 352 -39.26 32.21 -14.92
N ALA A 353 -39.43 31.82 -13.65
CA ALA A 353 -40.43 30.86 -13.17
C ALA A 353 -41.03 31.48 -11.89
N PRO A 354 -42.29 31.25 -11.48
CA PRO A 354 -43.11 30.05 -11.72
C PRO A 354 -44.58 30.34 -12.11
N GLN A 355 -45.34 29.31 -12.50
CA GLN A 355 -46.76 29.25 -12.17
C GLN A 355 -47.31 27.82 -12.26
N ALA A 356 -47.99 27.44 -11.18
CA ALA A 356 -48.78 26.23 -11.01
C ALA A 356 -50.21 26.47 -11.49
N ALA A 357 -50.84 25.45 -12.06
CA ALA A 357 -52.29 25.31 -12.13
C ALA A 357 -52.66 23.81 -12.13
N ALA A 358 -53.51 23.42 -11.19
CA ALA A 358 -54.28 22.17 -11.12
C ALA A 358 -55.76 22.50 -11.45
N PRO A 359 -56.74 21.58 -11.31
CA PRO A 359 -56.82 20.16 -11.66
C PRO A 359 -57.98 19.88 -12.66
N GLY A 360 -58.03 18.68 -13.24
CA GLY A 360 -59.15 18.19 -14.05
C GLY A 360 -59.55 16.78 -13.62
N THR A 361 -60.84 16.63 -13.29
CA THR A 361 -61.52 15.51 -12.64
C THR A 361 -62.09 14.46 -13.59
N GLY A 362 -62.25 13.24 -13.07
CA GLY A 362 -63.23 12.21 -13.48
C GLY A 362 -62.71 11.19 -14.50
N ASP A 363 -63.04 9.90 -14.45
CA ASP A 363 -63.77 9.06 -13.49
C ASP A 363 -63.57 7.59 -13.95
N ALA A 364 -63.91 6.65 -13.06
CA ALA A 364 -64.30 5.25 -13.31
C ALA A 364 -63.24 4.12 -13.47
N LEU A 365 -63.10 3.36 -12.37
CA LEU A 365 -62.90 1.89 -12.29
C LEU A 365 -64.14 1.14 -12.82
N PRO A 366 -64.05 -0.15 -13.22
CA PRO A 366 -64.04 -1.32 -12.29
C PRO A 366 -62.86 -2.29 -12.59
N SER A 367 -62.26 -3.00 -11.62
CA SER A 367 -62.65 -4.34 -11.08
C SER A 367 -62.81 -5.37 -12.21
N ASP A 368 -62.14 -6.53 -12.27
CA ASP A 368 -61.86 -7.53 -11.25
C ASP A 368 -60.96 -8.67 -11.82
N GLU A 369 -60.37 -9.44 -10.91
CA GLU A 369 -60.01 -10.88 -10.95
C GLU A 369 -58.82 -11.40 -11.79
N ASP A 370 -57.82 -11.87 -11.03
CA ASP A 370 -56.86 -12.97 -11.27
C ASP A 370 -57.59 -14.32 -11.58
N PRO A 371 -56.91 -15.39 -12.07
CA PRO A 371 -55.54 -15.80 -11.76
C PRO A 371 -54.60 -16.12 -12.94
#